data_AF-A0A6I4HUL0-F1
#
_entry.id   AF-A0A6I4HUL0-F1
#
_cell.length_a   1.000
_cell.length_b   1.000
_cell.length_c   1.000
_cell.angle_alpha   90.00
_cell.angle_beta   90.00
_cell.angle_gamma   90.00
#
_symmetry.space_group_name_H-M   'P 1'
#
loop_
_entity.id
_entity.type
_entity.pdbx_description
1 polymer ?
#
loop_
_entity_poly.entity_id
_entity_poly.type
_entity_poly.pdbx_seq_one_letter_code
_entity_poly.pdbx_strand_id
1 'polypeptide(L)'
;WDSVLQVYQRFSDNAKTLNLTMDDTARLTETVSKAVAISGASAEAADAALVQFGQALASGTLRGEELNSVMEQTPALAKAIAQGMGITVGELRSVAAEGKITSQEIVKALRNVQDEVDALFAKTDI
;
A
#
# COMPACT_ATOMS: atom_id res chain seq x y z
N TRP A 1 -11.03 -10.59 3.04
CA TRP A 1 -11.79 -9.48 2.41
C TRP A 1 -12.28 -8.44 3.41
N ASP A 2 -12.46 -8.76 4.70
CA ASP A 2 -12.70 -7.75 5.75
C ASP A 2 -11.55 -6.72 5.84
N SER A 3 -10.31 -7.18 5.67
CA SER A 3 -9.12 -6.32 5.62
C SER A 3 -9.15 -5.23 4.53
N VAL A 4 -9.76 -5.48 3.36
CA VAL A 4 -9.91 -4.46 2.31
C VAL A 4 -10.85 -3.34 2.77
N LEU A 5 -11.94 -3.69 3.45
CA LEU A 5 -12.85 -2.73 4.05
C LEU A 5 -12.15 -1.93 5.15
N GLN A 6 -11.31 -2.59 5.97
CA GLN A 6 -10.51 -1.88 6.96
C GLN A 6 -9.56 -0.87 6.30
N VAL A 7 -8.87 -1.23 5.21
CA VAL A 7 -8.01 -0.29 4.47
C VAL A 7 -8.81 0.90 3.93
N TYR A 8 -9.99 0.66 3.35
CA TYR A 8 -10.89 1.73 2.94
C TYR A 8 -11.28 2.65 4.10
N GLN A 9 -11.68 2.07 5.24
CA GLN A 9 -12.01 2.84 6.44
C GLN A 9 -10.82 3.68 6.90
N ARG A 10 -9.60 3.14 6.88
CA ARG A 10 -8.40 3.90 7.27
C ARG A 10 -8.12 5.07 6.33
N PHE A 11 -8.29 4.91 5.02
CA PHE A 11 -8.19 6.03 4.09
C PHE A 11 -9.30 7.04 4.33
N SER A 12 -10.54 6.60 4.55
CA SER A 12 -11.69 7.45 4.83
C SER A 12 -11.52 8.26 6.11
N ASP A 13 -11.06 7.63 7.19
CA ASP A 13 -10.79 8.29 8.48
C ASP A 13 -9.71 9.37 8.35
N ASN A 14 -8.74 9.16 7.46
CA ASN A 14 -7.64 10.09 7.20
C ASN A 14 -7.89 11.00 5.99
N ALA A 15 -9.05 10.92 5.34
CA ALA A 15 -9.30 11.56 4.05
C ALA A 15 -9.09 13.07 4.08
N LYS A 16 -9.52 13.73 5.16
CA LYS A 16 -9.33 15.17 5.35
C LYS A 16 -7.85 15.56 5.46
N THR A 17 -7.07 14.79 6.20
CA THR A 17 -5.63 15.03 6.42
C THR A 17 -4.80 14.72 5.18
N LEU A 18 -5.25 13.73 4.40
CA LEU A 18 -4.59 13.26 3.18
C LEU A 18 -5.13 13.94 1.90
N ASN A 19 -6.09 14.87 2.05
CA ASN A 19 -6.78 15.56 0.96
C ASN A 19 -7.32 14.58 -0.10
N LEU A 20 -8.09 13.59 0.37
CA LEU A 20 -8.72 12.54 -0.42
C LEU A 20 -10.22 12.82 -0.59
N THR A 21 -10.71 12.61 -1.80
CA THR A 21 -12.13 12.45 -2.08
C THR A 21 -12.57 11.00 -1.80
N MET A 22 -13.89 10.74 -1.83
CA MET A 22 -14.39 9.36 -1.76
C MET A 22 -13.90 8.52 -2.94
N ASP A 23 -13.82 9.10 -4.13
CA ASP A 23 -13.31 8.44 -5.32
C ASP A 23 -11.83 8.07 -5.14
N ASP A 24 -11.01 9.01 -4.65
CA ASP A 24 -9.61 8.73 -4.32
C ASP A 24 -9.47 7.60 -3.30
N THR A 25 -10.32 7.59 -2.28
CA THR A 25 -10.33 6.56 -1.23
C THR A 25 -10.59 5.19 -1.85
N ALA A 26 -11.62 5.06 -2.69
CA ALA A 26 -11.94 3.81 -3.37
C ALA A 26 -10.81 3.36 -4.31
N ARG A 27 -10.30 4.28 -5.13
CA ARG A 27 -9.19 4.08 -6.07
C ARG A 27 -7.91 3.60 -5.37
N LEU A 28 -7.57 4.21 -4.23
CA LEU A 28 -6.41 3.82 -3.43
C LEU A 28 -6.59 2.43 -2.82
N THR A 29 -7.75 2.14 -2.24
CA THR A 29 -8.07 0.80 -1.72
C THR A 29 -7.98 -0.26 -2.81
N GLU A 30 -8.48 0.02 -4.00
CA GLU A 30 -8.39 -0.86 -5.16
C GLU A 30 -6.93 -1.09 -5.57
N THR A 31 -6.14 -0.02 -5.68
CA THR A 31 -4.71 -0.09 -6.02
C THR A 31 -3.94 -0.99 -5.04
N VAL A 32 -4.18 -0.83 -3.74
CA VAL A 32 -3.56 -1.66 -2.70
C VAL A 32 -4.00 -3.12 -2.84
N SER A 33 -5.30 -3.37 -3.02
CA SER A 33 -5.85 -4.73 -3.15
C SER A 33 -5.28 -5.46 -4.38
N LYS A 34 -5.18 -4.75 -5.52
CA LYS A 34 -4.57 -5.28 -6.74
C LYS A 34 -3.09 -5.58 -6.56
N ALA A 35 -2.32 -4.66 -5.94
CA ALA A 35 -0.90 -4.88 -5.68
C ALA A 35 -0.65 -6.08 -4.75
N VAL A 36 -1.51 -6.30 -3.76
CA VAL A 36 -1.47 -7.49 -2.91
C VAL A 36 -1.78 -8.75 -3.73
N ALA A 37 -2.82 -8.75 -4.56
CA ALA A 37 -3.18 -9.88 -5.41
C ALA A 37 -2.09 -10.23 -6.44
N ILE A 38 -1.44 -9.23 -7.07
CA ILE A 38 -0.30 -9.40 -7.98
C ILE A 38 0.86 -10.14 -7.29
N SER A 39 1.00 -9.99 -5.97
CA SER A 39 2.05 -10.68 -5.21
C SER A 39 1.85 -12.19 -5.15
N GLY A 40 0.68 -12.71 -5.56
CA GLY A 40 0.35 -14.14 -5.45
C GLY A 40 0.27 -14.63 -4.00
N ALA A 41 0.05 -13.71 -3.05
CA ALA A 41 -0.05 -14.03 -1.64
C ALA A 41 -1.29 -14.91 -1.38
N SER A 42 -1.21 -15.84 -0.42
CA SER A 42 -2.39 -16.56 0.02
C SER A 42 -3.41 -15.58 0.60
N ALA A 43 -4.69 -15.98 0.69
CA ALA A 43 -5.72 -15.12 1.26
C ALA A 43 -5.38 -14.64 2.67
N GLU A 44 -4.74 -15.49 3.48
CA GLU A 44 -4.29 -15.18 4.84
C GLU A 44 -3.12 -14.18 4.85
N ALA A 45 -2.12 -14.35 3.98
CA ALA A 45 -0.99 -13.43 3.86
C ALA A 45 -1.43 -12.07 3.32
N ALA A 46 -2.34 -12.06 2.35
CA ALA A 46 -2.97 -10.85 1.84
C ALA A 46 -3.73 -10.10 2.95
N ASP A 47 -4.52 -10.83 3.75
CA ASP A 47 -5.28 -10.25 4.85
C ASP A 47 -4.37 -9.64 5.92
N ALA A 48 -3.33 -10.37 6.34
CA ALA A 48 -2.36 -9.90 7.32
C ALA A 48 -1.60 -8.64 6.84
N ALA A 49 -1.16 -8.63 5.58
CA ALA A 49 -0.48 -7.47 5.00
C ALA A 49 -1.40 -6.24 4.90
N LEU A 50 -2.66 -6.42 4.50
CA LEU A 50 -3.65 -5.34 4.45
C LEU A 50 -3.97 -4.78 5.84
N VAL A 51 -4.08 -5.64 6.85
CA VAL A 51 -4.27 -5.21 8.25
C VAL A 51 -3.09 -4.37 8.73
N GLN A 52 -1.86 -4.83 8.51
CA GLN A 52 -0.65 -4.09 8.90
C GLN A 52 -0.50 -2.78 8.12
N PHE A 53 -0.84 -2.79 6.83
CA PHE A 53 -0.88 -1.58 6.02
C PHE A 53 -1.89 -0.56 6.58
N GLY A 54 -3.09 -1.01 6.96
CA GLY A 54 -4.08 -0.19 7.64
C GLY A 54 -3.59 0.37 8.98
N GLN A 55 -2.83 -0.41 9.76
CA GLN A 55 -2.19 0.04 11.00
C GLN A 55 -1.11 1.09 10.74
N ALA A 56 -0.29 0.93 9.69
CA ALA A 56 0.73 1.91 9.30
C ALA A 56 0.10 3.25 8.87
N LEU A 57 -1.04 3.21 8.16
CA LEU A 57 -1.80 4.41 7.83
C LEU A 57 -2.31 5.13 9.10
N ALA A 58 -2.78 4.37 10.09
CA ALA A 58 -3.25 4.91 11.36
C ALA A 58 -2.11 5.46 12.25
N SER A 59 -0.93 4.83 12.21
CA SER A 59 0.25 5.31 12.95
C SER A 59 0.97 6.47 12.25
N GLY A 60 0.62 6.76 11.00
CA GLY A 60 1.14 7.87 10.21
C GLY A 60 2.43 7.55 9.44
N THR A 61 3.06 6.40 9.69
CA THR A 61 4.32 5.99 9.06
C THR A 61 4.43 4.48 8.94
N LEU A 62 5.05 3.99 7.87
CA LEU A 62 5.40 2.58 7.70
C LEU A 62 6.87 2.38 8.09
N ARG A 63 7.11 1.71 9.23
CA ARG A 63 8.45 1.55 9.85
C ARG A 63 8.99 0.15 9.63
N GLY A 64 10.17 -0.13 10.20
CA GLY A 64 10.97 -1.33 9.90
C GLY A 64 10.19 -2.65 9.98
N GLU A 65 9.44 -2.90 11.05
CA GLU A 65 8.71 -4.17 11.22
C GLU A 65 7.52 -4.29 10.26
N GLU A 66 6.72 -3.23 10.12
CA GLU A 66 5.58 -3.22 9.19
C GLU A 66 6.06 -3.32 7.74
N LEU A 67 7.12 -2.59 7.38
CA LEU A 67 7.73 -2.67 6.05
C LEU A 67 8.27 -4.06 5.76
N ASN A 68 8.97 -4.68 6.71
CA ASN A 68 9.50 -6.02 6.53
C ASN A 68 8.38 -7.00 6.17
N SER A 69 7.28 -6.91 6.92
CA SER A 69 6.14 -7.77 6.73
C SER A 69 5.43 -7.50 5.38
N VAL A 70 5.27 -6.25 4.98
CA VAL A 70 4.74 -5.89 3.65
C VAL A 70 5.66 -6.38 2.52
N MET A 71 6.98 -6.27 2.68
CA MET A 71 7.95 -6.75 1.69
C MET A 71 7.97 -8.28 1.57
N GLU A 72 7.77 -9.00 2.67
CA GLU A 72 7.79 -10.46 2.71
C GLU A 72 6.47 -11.06 2.21
N GLN A 73 5.34 -10.56 2.71
CA GLN A 73 4.01 -11.11 2.41
C GLN A 73 3.43 -10.59 1.11
N THR A 74 3.75 -9.34 0.75
CA THR A 74 3.16 -8.63 -0.40
C THR A 74 4.21 -7.84 -1.18
N PRO A 75 5.23 -8.50 -1.75
CA PRO A 75 6.34 -7.84 -2.42
C PRO A 75 5.93 -6.88 -3.55
N ALA A 76 4.81 -7.10 -4.24
CA ALA A 76 4.34 -6.18 -5.27
C ALA A 76 3.72 -4.89 -4.68
N LEU A 77 3.14 -4.93 -3.48
CA LEU A 77 2.73 -3.71 -2.77
C LEU A 77 3.94 -2.87 -2.36
N ALA A 78 4.98 -3.50 -1.80
CA ALA A 78 6.23 -2.80 -1.51
C ALA A 78 6.84 -2.18 -2.77
N LYS A 79 6.85 -2.93 -3.89
CA LYS A 79 7.33 -2.44 -5.18
C LYS A 79 6.52 -1.25 -5.68
N ALA A 80 5.20 -1.30 -5.60
CA ALA A 80 4.32 -0.19 -6.00
C ALA A 80 4.63 1.08 -5.20
N ILE A 81 4.81 0.96 -3.88
CA ILE A 81 5.19 2.09 -3.02
C ILE A 81 6.56 2.65 -3.44
N ALA A 82 7.58 1.80 -3.60
CA ALA A 82 8.91 2.24 -4.04
C ALA A 82 8.88 2.98 -5.38
N GLN A 83 8.20 2.40 -6.37
CA GLN A 83 8.07 2.97 -7.70
C GLN A 83 7.35 4.33 -7.66
N GLY A 84 6.26 4.43 -6.89
CA GLY A 84 5.53 5.67 -6.74
C GLY A 84 6.29 6.77 -6.00
N MET A 85 7.21 6.38 -5.11
CA MET A 85 8.17 7.28 -4.46
C MET A 85 9.37 7.62 -5.36
N GLY A 86 9.51 6.97 -6.52
CA GLY A 86 10.65 7.18 -7.43
C GLY A 86 11.97 6.58 -6.92
N ILE A 87 11.90 5.57 -6.05
CA ILE A 87 13.06 4.90 -5.45
C ILE A 87 13.02 3.39 -5.73
N THR A 88 14.11 2.71 -5.42
CA THR A 88 14.18 1.24 -5.48
C THR A 88 13.61 0.60 -4.21
N VAL A 89 13.22 -0.67 -4.30
CA VAL A 89 12.81 -1.46 -3.13
C VAL A 89 13.95 -1.63 -2.13
N GLY A 90 15.21 -1.63 -2.58
CA GLY A 90 16.38 -1.66 -1.69
C GLY A 90 16.47 -0.40 -0.82
N GLU A 91 16.12 0.77 -1.38
CA GLU A 91 16.12 2.05 -0.68
C GLU A 91 14.96 2.19 0.31
N LEU A 92 13.85 1.46 0.14
CA LEU A 92 12.69 1.49 1.05
C LEU A 92 13.10 1.30 2.52
N ARG A 93 14.02 0.37 2.80
CA ARG A 93 14.48 0.09 4.17
C ARG A 93 15.18 1.30 4.80
N SER A 94 15.98 2.03 4.02
CA SER A 94 16.67 3.24 4.49
C SER A 94 15.65 4.35 4.78
N VAL A 95 14.76 4.62 3.82
CA VAL A 95 13.77 5.69 4.00
C VAL A 95 12.74 5.38 5.09
N ALA A 96 12.43 4.09 5.33
CA ALA A 96 11.60 3.66 6.46
C ALA A 96 12.30 3.87 7.80
N ALA A 97 13.60 3.56 7.90
CA ALA A 97 14.40 3.78 9.10
C ALA A 97 14.51 5.28 9.44
N GLU A 98 14.50 6.14 8.42
CA GLU A 98 14.46 7.60 8.56
C GLU A 98 13.05 8.15 8.86
N GLY A 99 12.01 7.29 8.90
CA GLY A 99 10.63 7.70 9.14
C GLY A 99 9.98 8.47 7.98
N LYS A 100 10.56 8.39 6.77
CA LYS A 100 10.13 9.16 5.59
C LYS A 100 8.96 8.52 4.84
N ILE A 101 8.65 7.25 5.08
CA ILE A 101 7.47 6.59 4.51
C ILE A 101 6.23 6.98 5.32
N THR A 102 5.78 8.23 5.17
CA THR A 102 4.59 8.76 5.85
C THR A 102 3.31 8.37 5.11
N SER A 103 2.15 8.44 5.77
CA SER A 103 0.85 8.21 5.11
C SER A 103 0.63 9.11 3.88
N GLN A 104 1.13 10.36 3.91
CA GLN A 104 1.06 11.27 2.76
C GLN A 104 1.92 10.78 1.59
N GLU A 105 3.16 10.37 1.87
CA GLU A 105 4.04 9.83 0.84
C GLU A 105 3.53 8.49 0.29
N ILE A 106 2.94 7.63 1.12
CA ILE A 106 2.30 6.38 0.68
C ILE A 106 1.14 6.68 -0.27
N VAL A 107 0.23 7.59 0.11
CA VAL A 107 -0.90 7.99 -0.75
C VAL A 107 -0.42 8.54 -2.08
N LYS A 108 0.56 9.44 -2.04
CA LYS A 108 1.14 10.05 -3.25
C LYS A 108 1.80 8.98 -4.13
N ALA A 109 2.57 8.08 -3.53
CA ALA A 109 3.22 6.99 -4.23
C ALA A 109 2.19 6.08 -4.92
N LEU A 110 1.16 5.65 -4.20
CA LEU A 110 0.11 4.80 -4.75
C LEU A 110 -0.66 5.48 -5.88
N ARG A 111 -0.97 6.79 -5.75
CA ARG A 111 -1.56 7.60 -6.85
C ARG A 111 -0.67 7.63 -8.10
N ASN A 112 0.64 7.68 -7.93
CA ASN A 112 1.58 7.75 -9.04
C ASN A 112 1.71 6.44 -9.81
N VAL A 113 1.27 5.31 -9.25
CA VAL A 113 1.45 3.98 -9.86
C VAL A 113 0.13 3.25 -10.15
N GLN A 114 -1.01 3.93 -10.04
CA GLN A 114 -2.33 3.30 -10.19
C GLN A 114 -2.47 2.63 -11.55
N ASP A 115 -2.12 3.37 -12.62
CA ASP A 115 -2.26 2.90 -13.98
C ASP A 115 -1.31 1.71 -14.25
N GLU A 116 -0.09 1.73 -13.71
CA GLU A 116 0.87 0.64 -13.81
C GLU A 116 0.40 -0.61 -13.05
N VAL A 117 -0.15 -0.44 -11.84
CA VAL A 117 -0.70 -1.54 -11.04
C VAL A 117 -1.91 -2.14 -11.74
N ASP A 118 -2.80 -1.32 -12.30
CA ASP A 118 -3.96 -1.78 -13.08
C ASP A 118 -3.53 -2.57 -14.31
N ALA A 119 -2.55 -2.05 -15.06
CA ALA A 119 -2.02 -2.73 -16.24
C ALA A 119 -1.30 -4.05 -15.89
N LEU A 120 -0.64 -4.13 -14.74
CA LEU A 120 0.02 -5.34 -14.28
C LEU A 120 -1.00 -6.38 -13.79
N PHE A 121 -2.01 -5.94 -13.03
CA PHE A 121 -3.10 -6.79 -12.56
C PHE A 121 -3.85 -7.42 -13.74
N ALA A 122 -4.19 -6.63 -14.77
CA ALA A 122 -4.87 -7.12 -15.97
C ALA A 122 -4.07 -8.16 -16.78
N LYS A 123 -2.74 -8.23 -16.58
CA LYS A 123 -1.86 -9.22 -17.21
C LYS A 123 -1.57 -10.43 -16.32
N THR A 124 -1.99 -10.38 -15.06
CA THR A 124 -1.80 -11.49 -14.13
C THR A 124 -2.94 -12.48 -14.37
N ASP A 125 -2.62 -13.71 -14.76
CA ASP A 125 -3.60 -14.81 -14.88
C ASP A 125 -4.02 -15.29 -13.48
N ILE A 126 -4.83 -14.50 -12.79
CA ILE A 126 -5.46 -14.81 -11.49
C ILE A 126 -6.95 -14.99 -11.64
#